data_AF-A0A497K443-F1
#
_entry.id   AF-A0A497K443-F1
#
_cell.length_a   1.000
_cell.length_b   1.000
_cell.length_c   1.000
_cell.angle_alpha   90.00
_cell.angle_beta   90.00
_cell.angle_gamma   90.00
#
_symmetry.space_group_name_H-M   'P 1'
#
loop_
_entity.id
_entity.type
_entity.pdbx_description
1 polymer ?
#
loop_
_entity_poly.entity_id
_entity_poly.type
_entity_poly.pdbx_seq_one_letter_code
_entity_poly.pdbx_strand_id
1 'polypeptide(L)'
;MAVYAGVNLAINVESLKKQILDENCLKVLTHCKEPKTFKEIKATKIKEGKLFKVLKELKISEALLFADGKYYTSPDAFEYLD
;
A
#
# COMPACT_ATOMS: atom_id res chain seq x y z
N MET A 1 25.76 5.40 16.55
CA MET A 1 24.67 4.42 16.74
C MET A 1 23.89 4.30 15.44
N ALA A 2 23.91 3.13 14.82
CA ALA A 2 22.95 2.76 13.79
C ALA A 2 22.86 1.23 13.79
N VAL A 3 22.30 0.67 14.86
CA VAL A 3 21.90 -0.73 14.89
C VAL A 3 20.39 -0.72 14.67
N TYR A 4 19.96 -0.77 13.42
CA TYR A 4 18.63 -1.26 13.10
C TYR A 4 18.76 -2.72 12.72
N ALA A 5 19.05 -3.53 13.73
CA ALA A 5 18.70 -4.96 13.71
C ALA A 5 17.24 -5.03 14.18
N GLY A 6 16.32 -4.78 13.27
CA GLY A 6 14.88 -4.87 13.49
C GLY A 6 14.31 -5.91 12.53
N VAL A 7 14.20 -7.14 13.02
CA VAL A 7 13.20 -8.17 12.70
C VAL A 7 12.65 -8.20 11.27
N ASN A 8 12.95 -9.31 10.61
CA ASN A 8 12.19 -9.97 9.54
C ASN A 8 10.66 -9.66 9.60
N LEU A 9 10.18 -8.67 8.85
CA LEU A 9 8.80 -8.61 8.39
C LEU A 9 8.82 -8.60 6.87
N ALA A 10 8.08 -9.53 6.29
CA ALA A 10 7.95 -9.72 4.86
C ALA A 10 7.17 -8.52 4.28
N ILE A 11 7.83 -7.38 4.12
CA ILE A 11 7.35 -6.26 3.34
C ILE A 11 8.52 -5.70 2.57
N ASN A 12 8.30 -5.48 1.28
CA ASN A 12 9.36 -5.05 0.39
C ASN A 12 9.55 -3.53 0.54
N VAL A 13 10.24 -3.11 1.60
CA VAL A 13 10.41 -1.70 2.01
C VAL A 13 10.95 -0.83 0.87
N GLU A 14 11.87 -1.36 0.05
CA GLU A 14 12.40 -0.65 -1.11
C GLU A 14 11.31 -0.34 -2.16
N SER A 15 10.44 -1.32 -2.42
CA SER A 15 9.29 -1.14 -3.31
C SER A 15 8.27 -0.20 -2.68
N LEU A 16 8.01 -0.31 -1.37
CA LEU A 16 7.11 0.58 -0.66
C LEU A 16 7.60 2.03 -0.71
N LYS A 17 8.90 2.29 -0.49
CA LYS A 17 9.51 3.62 -0.61
C LYS A 17 9.32 4.24 -1.99
N LYS A 18 9.47 3.45 -3.05
CA LYS A 18 9.18 3.91 -4.42
C LYS A 18 7.70 4.20 -4.64
N GLN A 19 6.82 3.47 -3.95
CA GLN A 19 5.37 3.62 -4.08
C GLN A 19 4.84 4.81 -3.29
N ILE A 20 5.32 5.09 -2.07
CA ILE A 20 4.95 6.32 -1.34
C ILE A 20 5.43 7.59 -2.05
N LEU A 21 6.48 7.50 -2.88
CA LEU A 21 6.90 8.59 -3.77
C LEU A 21 5.94 8.81 -4.95
N ASP A 22 5.14 7.80 -5.33
CA ASP A 22 4.10 7.94 -6.35
C ASP A 22 2.78 8.40 -5.70
N GLU A 23 2.29 9.57 -6.11
CA GLU A 23 1.04 10.15 -5.58
C GLU A 23 -0.17 9.21 -5.70
N ASN A 24 -0.23 8.33 -6.70
CA ASN A 24 -1.36 7.42 -6.87
C ASN A 24 -1.28 6.28 -5.85
N CYS A 25 -0.09 5.71 -5.65
CA CYS A 25 0.14 4.71 -4.61
C CYS A 25 -0.12 5.28 -3.22
N LEU A 26 0.39 6.48 -2.92
CA LEU A 26 0.16 7.14 -1.64
C LEU A 26 -1.33 7.42 -1.41
N LYS A 27 -2.07 7.88 -2.44
CA LYS A 27 -3.53 8.01 -2.37
C LYS A 27 -4.21 6.68 -2.10
N VAL A 28 -3.84 5.61 -2.81
CA VAL A 28 -4.45 4.29 -2.62
C VAL A 28 -4.16 3.77 -1.22
N LEU A 29 -2.92 3.85 -0.74
CA LEU A 29 -2.52 3.46 0.61
C LEU A 29 -3.25 4.28 1.68
N THR A 30 -3.40 5.58 1.48
CA THR A 30 -4.14 6.46 2.41
C THR A 30 -5.62 6.12 2.42
N HIS A 31 -6.22 5.89 1.25
CA HIS A 31 -7.61 5.45 1.14
C HIS A 31 -7.83 4.04 1.72
N CYS A 32 -6.85 3.14 1.56
CA CYS A 32 -6.88 1.78 2.11
C CYS A 32 -6.46 1.74 3.58
N LYS A 33 -6.14 2.87 4.25
CA LYS A 33 -6.01 2.88 5.72
C LYS A 33 -7.28 2.37 6.38
N GLU A 34 -8.42 2.60 5.73
CA GLU A 34 -9.69 1.99 6.07
C GLU A 34 -10.02 0.85 5.09
N PRO A 35 -10.65 -0.24 5.55
CA PRO A 35 -11.00 -1.37 4.70
C PRO A 35 -12.00 -0.93 3.61
N LYS A 36 -11.48 -0.70 2.40
CA LYS A 36 -12.24 -0.20 1.25
C LYS A 36 -12.35 -1.24 0.15
N THR A 37 -13.49 -1.27 -0.52
CA THR A 37 -13.70 -2.12 -1.69
C THR A 37 -13.09 -1.50 -2.94
N PHE A 38 -12.80 -2.33 -3.95
CA PHE A 38 -12.31 -1.86 -5.25
C PHE A 38 -13.16 -0.71 -5.83
N LYS A 39 -14.48 -0.73 -5.62
CA LYS A 39 -15.40 0.33 -6.07
C LYS A 39 -15.10 1.70 -5.45
N GLU A 40 -14.79 1.72 -4.15
CA GLU A 40 -14.42 2.94 -3.42
C GLU A 40 -13.08 3.50 -3.93
N ILE A 41 -12.10 2.63 -4.15
CA ILE A 41 -10.77 3.03 -4.63
C ILE A 41 -10.83 3.44 -6.12
N LYS A 42 -11.76 2.87 -6.88
CA LYS A 42 -12.07 3.31 -8.24
C LYS A 42 -12.72 4.70 -8.27
N ALA A 43 -13.43 5.10 -7.21
CA ALA A 43 -14.00 6.44 -7.07
C ALA A 43 -12.93 7.54 -6.92
N THR A 44 -11.68 7.18 -6.58
CA THR A 44 -10.53 8.11 -6.44
C THR A 44 -10.05 8.75 -7.76
N LYS A 45 -10.81 8.62 -8.86
CA LYS A 45 -10.48 9.10 -10.22
C LYS A 45 -9.13 8.59 -10.78
N ILE A 46 -8.59 7.50 -10.25
CA ILE A 46 -7.41 6.84 -10.80
C ILE A 46 -7.85 6.00 -12.00
N LYS A 47 -7.15 6.11 -13.14
CA LYS A 47 -7.40 5.24 -14.30
C LYS A 47 -7.27 3.77 -13.90
N GLU A 48 -8.24 2.94 -14.27
CA GLU A 48 -8.31 1.51 -13.90
C GLU A 48 -7.00 0.75 -14.13
N GLY A 49 -6.33 0.96 -15.27
CA GLY A 49 -5.06 0.31 -15.56
C GLY A 49 -3.92 0.72 -14.62
N LYS A 50 -3.89 1.98 -14.15
CA LYS A 50 -2.93 2.44 -13.13
C LYS A 50 -3.31 1.90 -11.76
N LEU A 51 -4.60 1.93 -11.42
CA LEU A 51 -5.10 1.44 -10.13
C LEU A 51 -4.75 -0.04 -9.93
N PHE A 52 -4.97 -0.87 -10.95
CA PHE A 52 -4.68 -2.29 -10.88
C PHE A 52 -3.17 -2.55 -10.74
N LYS A 53 -2.35 -1.74 -11.42
CA LYS A 53 -0.89 -1.79 -11.30
C LYS A 53 -0.45 -1.42 -9.88
N VAL A 54 -0.94 -0.30 -9.35
CA VAL A 54 -0.70 0.18 -7.99
C VAL A 54 -1.09 -0.88 -6.95
N LEU A 55 -2.31 -1.43 -7.02
CA LEU A 55 -2.75 -2.48 -6.09
C LEU A 55 -1.86 -3.73 -6.16
N LYS A 56 -1.43 -4.11 -7.37
CA LYS A 56 -0.55 -5.26 -7.55
C LYS A 56 0.85 -5.00 -6.98
N GLU A 57 1.43 -3.82 -7.22
CA GLU A 57 2.73 -3.43 -6.66
C GLU A 57 2.69 -3.32 -5.13
N LEU A 58 1.61 -2.76 -4.58
CA LEU A 58 1.40 -2.64 -3.14
C LEU A 58 1.25 -4.02 -2.49
N LYS A 59 0.54 -4.94 -3.15
CA LYS A 59 0.40 -6.33 -2.71
C LYS A 59 1.71 -7.12 -2.81
N ILE A 60 2.50 -6.92 -3.87
CA ILE A 60 3.86 -7.50 -4.01
C ILE A 60 4.77 -7.01 -2.90
N SER A 61 4.54 -5.78 -2.43
CA SER A 61 5.33 -5.19 -1.36
C SER A 61 4.80 -5.53 0.03
N GLU A 62 3.76 -6.37 0.10
CA GLU A 62 2.98 -6.71 1.30
C GLU A 62 2.48 -5.47 2.08
N ALA A 63 2.48 -4.31 1.43
CA ALA A 63 2.04 -3.04 1.99
C ALA A 63 0.52 -2.88 1.99
N LEU A 64 -0.14 -3.68 1.14
CA LEU A 64 -1.58 -3.69 0.99
C LEU A 64 -2.07 -5.14 1.05
N LEU A 65 -2.94 -5.37 2.02
CA LEU A 65 -3.60 -6.63 2.26
C LEU A 65 -4.97 -6.61 1.60
N PHE A 66 -5.39 -7.78 1.14
CA PHE A 66 -6.73 -7.98 0.60
C PHE A 66 -7.38 -9.13 1.35
N ALA A 67 -8.39 -8.83 2.15
CA ALA A 67 -9.18 -9.82 2.86
C ALA A 67 -10.66 -9.42 2.79
N ASP A 68 -11.55 -10.42 2.78
CA ASP A 68 -13.00 -10.19 2.80
C ASP A 68 -13.51 -9.28 1.66
N GLY A 69 -12.87 -9.34 0.49
CA GLY A 69 -13.25 -8.48 -0.65
C GLY A 69 -12.84 -7.01 -0.51
N LYS A 70 -12.10 -6.65 0.55
CA LYS A 70 -11.65 -5.30 0.86
C LYS A 70 -10.14 -5.21 0.86
N TYR A 71 -9.64 -4.06 0.45
CA TYR A 71 -8.24 -3.71 0.54
C TYR A 71 -8.02 -2.88 1.79
N TYR A 72 -6.98 -3.23 2.54
CA TYR A 72 -6.54 -2.45 3.68
C TYR A 72 -5.02 -2.39 3.72
N THR A 73 -4.51 -1.27 4.22
CA THR A 73 -3.07 -1.01 4.34
C THR A 73 -2.52 -1.82 5.51
N SER A 74 -1.40 -2.50 5.28
CA SER A 74 -0.71 -3.25 6.33
C SER A 74 -0.24 -2.31 7.44
N PRO A 75 -0.27 -2.75 8.71
CA PRO A 75 0.26 -1.95 9.82
C PRO A 75 1.72 -1.55 9.59
N ASP A 76 2.53 -2.43 9.03
CA ASP A 76 3.89 -2.12 8.59
C ASP A 76 3.96 -0.96 7.60
N ALA A 77 3.14 -0.98 6.55
CA ALA A 77 3.13 0.11 5.57
C ALA A 77 2.62 1.43 6.16
N PHE A 78 1.81 1.33 7.21
CA PHE A 78 1.36 2.48 7.99
C PHE A 78 2.53 3.18 8.69
N GLU A 79 3.51 2.44 9.20
CA GLU A 79 4.73 3.00 9.82
C GLU A 79 5.62 3.76 8.82
N TYR A 80 5.47 3.50 7.53
CA TYR A 80 6.16 4.24 6.45
C TYR A 80 5.34 5.37 5.83
N LEU A 81 4.07 5.52 6.25
CA LEU A 81 3.17 6.59 5.81
C LEU A 81 3.10 7.76 6.79
N ASP A 82 3.77 7.66 7.94
CA ASP A 82 3.88 8.72 8.98
C ASP A 82 5.13 9.58 8.77
#